data_AF-A0A954UYB5-F1
#
_entry.id   AF-A0A954UYB5-F1
#
_cell.length_a   1.000
_cell.length_b   1.000
_cell.length_c   1.000
_cell.angle_alpha   90.00
_cell.angle_beta   90.00
_cell.angle_gamma   90.00
#
_symmetry.space_group_name_H-M   'P 1'
#
loop_
_entity.id
_entity.type
_entity.pdbx_description
1 polymer ?
#
loop_
_entity_poly.entity_id
_entity_poly.type
_entity_poly.pdbx_seq_one_letter_code
_entity_poly.pdbx_strand_id
1 'polypeptide(L)'
;MSPGDTLVLDGTYNRALRITQSGEEGAMITVMAATDGSARLVGDALAPCEIVGTSEKNIEYVRLIGLRCDAGTGGAMTVANAQHIELFRVTAYATQAAKNAMTITNAANILLEDIAAIGPSTVLFDLRGCDDCTVRRGFARWEQGTEPNYGFLLVNSSRSRIENSVAVDVGGNSFGFGIATNNS
;
A
#
# COMPACT_ATOMS: atom_id res chain seq x y z
N MET A 1 -11.30 6.69 16.67
CA MET A 1 -12.22 6.37 15.56
C MET A 1 -12.88 5.06 15.89
N SER A 2 -14.17 4.97 15.61
CA SER A 2 -15.07 3.85 15.80
C SER A 2 -15.65 3.39 14.46
N PRO A 3 -16.25 2.20 14.37
CA PRO A 3 -16.92 1.75 13.14
C PRO A 3 -17.86 2.81 12.56
N GLY A 4 -17.77 3.05 11.25
CA GLY A 4 -18.53 4.06 10.52
C GLY A 4 -17.97 5.49 10.58
N ASP A 5 -16.97 5.77 11.42
CA ASP A 5 -16.36 7.10 11.46
C ASP A 5 -15.66 7.44 10.14
N THR A 6 -15.76 8.70 9.73
CA THR A 6 -14.99 9.27 8.62
C THR A 6 -14.09 10.41 9.10
N LEU A 7 -12.79 10.29 8.85
CA LEU A 7 -11.80 11.35 9.04
C LEU A 7 -11.46 11.97 7.68
N VAL A 8 -11.63 13.28 7.56
CA VAL A 8 -11.25 14.04 6.36
C VAL A 8 -9.99 14.85 6.67
N LEU A 9 -8.97 14.73 5.81
CA LEU A 9 -7.66 15.37 5.98
C LEU A 9 -7.39 16.36 4.84
N ASP A 10 -6.68 17.44 5.16
CA ASP A 10 -6.20 18.40 4.17
C ASP A 10 -4.89 19.04 4.65
N GLY A 11 -3.87 19.00 3.79
CA GLY A 11 -2.55 19.53 4.08
C GLY A 11 -1.46 18.47 4.31
N THR A 12 -0.33 18.91 4.86
CA THR A 12 0.87 18.07 5.06
C THR A 12 1.01 17.67 6.53
N TYR A 13 1.23 16.38 6.77
CA TYR A 13 1.35 15.77 8.09
C TYR A 13 2.71 15.08 8.21
N ASN A 14 3.53 15.54 9.16
CA ASN A 14 4.86 14.97 9.43
C ASN A 14 4.81 13.89 10.52
N ARG A 15 3.67 13.22 10.65
CA ARG A 15 3.45 12.10 11.57
C ARG A 15 2.71 11.01 10.82
N ALA A 16 3.06 9.76 11.09
CA ALA A 16 2.39 8.63 10.50
C ALA A 16 0.92 8.58 10.91
N LEU A 17 0.05 8.34 9.93
CA LEU A 17 -1.31 7.87 10.15
C LEU A 17 -1.22 6.36 10.40
N ARG A 18 -1.42 5.97 11.65
CA ARG A 18 -1.46 4.56 12.04
C ARG A 18 -2.86 4.18 12.50
N ILE A 19 -3.52 3.33 11.72
CA ILE A 19 -4.83 2.79 12.04
C ILE A 19 -4.65 1.52 12.86
N THR A 20 -5.15 1.55 14.10
CA THR A 20 -5.04 0.46 15.07
C THR A 20 -6.40 -0.07 15.54
N GLN A 21 -7.48 0.45 14.97
CA GLN A 21 -8.85 0.05 15.26
C GLN A 21 -9.50 -0.51 14.02
N SER A 22 -10.36 -1.51 14.19
CA SER A 22 -11.17 -2.08 13.13
C SER A 22 -12.50 -1.35 13.02
N GLY A 23 -13.03 -1.26 11.80
CA GLY A 23 -14.44 -1.02 11.56
C GLY A 23 -15.24 -2.32 11.70
N GLU A 24 -16.43 -2.33 11.12
CA GLU A 24 -17.31 -3.50 11.03
C GLU A 24 -17.83 -3.66 9.60
N GLU A 25 -18.34 -4.85 9.28
CA GLU A 25 -19.01 -5.10 8.01
C GLU A 25 -20.18 -4.12 7.83
N GLY A 26 -20.18 -3.38 6.72
CA GLY A 26 -21.16 -2.30 6.47
C GLY A 26 -20.87 -0.98 7.19
N ALA A 27 -19.91 -0.92 8.10
CA ALA A 27 -19.52 0.27 8.87
C ALA A 27 -17.99 0.43 8.94
N MET A 28 -17.35 0.61 7.78
CA MET A 28 -15.91 0.80 7.69
C MET A 28 -15.45 2.10 8.36
N ILE A 29 -14.28 2.07 8.99
CA ILE A 29 -13.54 3.29 9.33
C ILE A 29 -12.98 3.87 8.03
N THR A 30 -13.32 5.11 7.72
CA THR A 30 -12.84 5.79 6.51
C THR A 30 -11.89 6.92 6.83
N VAL A 31 -10.73 6.96 6.19
CA VAL A 31 -9.85 8.14 6.17
C VAL A 31 -9.72 8.61 4.73
N MET A 32 -10.04 9.86 4.47
CA MET A 32 -9.99 10.41 3.12
C MET A 32 -9.34 11.78 3.09
N ALA A 33 -8.70 12.09 1.96
CA ALA A 33 -8.30 13.46 1.66
C ALA A 33 -9.54 14.30 1.28
N ALA A 34 -9.51 15.60 1.58
CA ALA A 34 -10.54 16.55 1.16
C ALA A 34 -10.60 16.66 -0.37
N THR A 35 -9.46 16.52 -1.03
CA THR A 35 -9.31 16.32 -2.48
C THR A 35 -8.17 15.33 -2.71
N ASP A 36 -8.24 14.52 -3.76
CA ASP A 36 -7.21 13.52 -4.04
C ASP A 36 -5.80 14.17 -4.07
N GLY A 37 -4.88 13.63 -3.27
CA GLY A 37 -3.51 14.11 -3.10
C GLY A 37 -3.34 15.29 -2.13
N SER A 38 -4.42 15.90 -1.63
CA SER A 38 -4.32 17.08 -0.75
C SER A 38 -3.84 16.73 0.67
N ALA A 39 -4.11 15.50 1.13
CA ALA A 39 -3.58 14.96 2.38
C ALA A 39 -2.26 14.25 2.14
N ARG A 40 -1.15 14.95 2.41
CA ARG A 40 0.22 14.46 2.24
C ARG A 40 0.80 14.02 3.58
N LEU A 41 1.03 12.73 3.75
CA LEU A 41 1.66 12.16 4.94
C LEU A 41 3.14 11.88 4.64
N VAL A 42 4.03 12.44 5.45
CA VAL A 42 5.48 12.38 5.25
C VAL A 42 6.10 11.52 6.34
N GLY A 43 6.78 10.46 5.92
CA GLY A 43 7.41 9.48 6.79
C GLY A 43 8.85 9.80 7.13
N ASP A 44 9.35 9.16 8.17
CA ASP A 44 10.73 9.20 8.61
C ASP A 44 11.32 7.78 8.60
N ALA A 45 11.67 7.21 9.74
CA ALA A 45 12.04 5.81 9.86
C ALA A 45 10.87 4.84 9.57
N LEU A 46 9.63 5.27 9.83
CA LEU A 46 8.43 4.45 9.66
C LEU A 46 7.61 4.86 8.44
N ALA A 47 6.71 3.97 8.02
CA ALA A 47 5.79 4.29 6.94
C ALA A 47 4.79 5.37 7.39
N PRO A 48 4.55 6.41 6.58
CA PRO A 48 3.60 7.46 6.93
C PRO A 48 2.15 7.01 6.91
N CYS A 49 1.84 5.91 6.21
CA CYS A 49 0.50 5.34 6.12
C CYS A 49 0.55 3.87 6.53
N GLU A 50 -0.10 3.54 7.64
CA GLU A 50 -0.04 2.21 8.24
C GLU A 50 -1.42 1.69 8.68
N ILE A 51 -1.75 0.49 8.22
CA ILE A 51 -2.85 -0.33 8.75
C ILE A 51 -2.21 -1.64 9.21
N VAL A 52 -1.87 -1.73 10.49
CA VAL A 52 -1.02 -2.80 11.01
C VAL A 52 -1.66 -3.45 12.23
N GLY A 53 -2.10 -4.70 12.06
CA GLY A 53 -2.52 -5.58 13.15
C GLY A 53 -1.35 -6.38 13.73
N THR A 54 -1.68 -7.33 14.59
CA THR A 54 -0.74 -8.30 15.17
C THR A 54 -1.01 -9.70 14.63
N SER A 55 -0.13 -10.65 14.92
CA SER A 55 -0.36 -12.07 14.59
C SER A 55 -1.59 -12.67 15.26
N GLU A 56 -2.07 -12.05 16.34
CA GLU A 56 -3.24 -12.49 17.12
C GLU A 56 -4.51 -11.72 16.78
N LYS A 57 -4.37 -10.54 16.17
CA LYS A 57 -5.49 -9.64 15.89
C LYS A 57 -5.27 -8.86 14.60
N ASN A 58 -6.08 -9.18 13.60
CA ASN A 58 -6.12 -8.42 12.37
C ASN A 58 -6.79 -7.05 12.57
N ILE A 59 -6.37 -6.06 11.78
CA ILE A 59 -7.16 -4.84 11.57
C ILE A 59 -8.12 -5.08 10.40
N GLU A 60 -9.38 -4.69 10.57
CA GLU A 60 -10.43 -4.99 9.60
C GLU A 60 -11.30 -3.81 9.24
N TYR A 61 -11.92 -3.84 8.05
CA TYR A 61 -12.94 -2.89 7.60
C TYR A 61 -12.46 -1.43 7.67
N VAL A 62 -11.33 -1.15 7.04
CA VAL A 62 -10.75 0.18 6.92
C VAL A 62 -10.68 0.59 5.45
N ARG A 63 -11.06 1.83 5.16
CA ARG A 63 -10.98 2.42 3.84
C ARG A 63 -10.11 3.67 3.85
N LEU A 64 -9.12 3.72 2.95
CA LEU A 64 -8.32 4.92 2.69
C LEU A 64 -8.64 5.48 1.30
N ILE A 65 -8.83 6.79 1.18
CA ILE A 65 -9.22 7.44 -0.08
C ILE A 65 -8.38 8.69 -0.35
N GLY A 66 -7.76 8.77 -1.53
CA GLY A 66 -7.15 10.01 -2.03
C GLY A 66 -5.88 10.45 -1.31
N LEU A 67 -5.30 9.61 -0.45
CA LEU A 67 -4.13 9.99 0.36
C LEU A 67 -2.84 9.95 -0.46
N ARG A 68 -1.90 10.84 -0.14
CA ARG A 68 -0.51 10.77 -0.62
C ARG A 68 0.42 10.41 0.53
N CYS A 69 1.13 9.31 0.39
CA CYS A 69 2.06 8.78 1.39
C CYS A 69 3.49 8.91 0.82
N ASP A 70 4.32 9.73 1.45
CA ASP A 70 5.71 9.98 1.03
C ASP A 70 6.66 9.32 2.04
N ALA A 71 7.35 8.27 1.59
CA ALA A 71 8.30 7.51 2.38
C ALA A 71 9.44 8.38 2.95
N GLY A 72 9.94 7.98 4.12
CA GLY A 72 11.30 8.30 4.56
C GLY A 72 12.23 7.13 4.26
N THR A 73 12.84 6.52 5.28
CA THR A 73 13.57 5.25 5.13
C THR A 73 12.65 4.02 5.26
N GLY A 74 11.49 4.16 5.90
CA GLY A 74 10.41 3.17 5.81
C GLY A 74 9.71 3.20 4.45
N GLY A 75 8.95 2.15 4.11
CA GLY A 75 8.08 2.18 2.92
C GLY A 75 7.03 3.30 3.01
N ALA A 76 6.38 3.66 1.91
CA ALA A 76 5.36 4.73 1.94
C ALA A 76 4.03 4.25 2.52
N MET A 77 3.63 3.02 2.24
CA MET A 77 2.38 2.43 2.71
C MET A 77 2.60 1.00 3.19
N THR A 78 2.07 0.68 4.37
CA THR A 78 2.08 -0.68 4.92
C THR A 78 0.68 -1.10 5.34
N VAL A 79 0.22 -2.22 4.80
CA VAL A 79 -0.95 -2.97 5.29
C VAL A 79 -0.46 -4.35 5.73
N ALA A 80 -0.53 -4.66 7.02
CA ALA A 80 0.01 -5.90 7.55
C ALA A 80 -0.89 -6.52 8.63
N ASN A 81 -1.09 -7.84 8.57
CA ASN A 81 -2.02 -8.56 9.45
C ASN A 81 -3.39 -7.85 9.45
N ALA A 82 -4.01 -7.81 8.28
CA ALA A 82 -5.23 -7.03 8.06
C ALA A 82 -6.17 -7.72 7.06
N GLN A 83 -7.47 -7.48 7.19
CA GLN A 83 -8.49 -8.05 6.30
C GLN A 83 -9.57 -7.04 5.91
N HIS A 84 -10.24 -7.24 4.78
CA HIS A 84 -11.36 -6.36 4.35
C HIS A 84 -10.96 -4.88 4.30
N ILE A 85 -9.80 -4.60 3.69
CA ILE A 85 -9.22 -3.26 3.58
C ILE A 85 -9.39 -2.77 2.16
N GLU A 86 -9.72 -1.49 2.02
CA GLU A 86 -9.90 -0.86 0.72
C GLU A 86 -9.06 0.42 0.59
N LEU A 87 -8.23 0.48 -0.45
CA LEU A 87 -7.40 1.63 -0.79
C LEU A 87 -7.83 2.16 -2.15
N PHE A 88 -8.35 3.39 -2.21
CA PHE A 88 -8.78 4.05 -3.44
C PHE A 88 -8.01 5.33 -3.70
N ARG A 89 -7.46 5.51 -4.90
CA ARG A 89 -6.79 6.78 -5.29
C ARG A 89 -5.67 7.18 -4.35
N VAL A 90 -5.02 6.20 -3.73
CA VAL A 90 -3.87 6.41 -2.85
C VAL A 90 -2.59 6.43 -3.68
N THR A 91 -1.67 7.32 -3.36
CA THR A 91 -0.34 7.35 -3.99
C THR A 91 0.75 7.11 -2.96
N ALA A 92 1.64 6.17 -3.23
CA ALA A 92 2.84 5.86 -2.45
C ALA A 92 4.09 6.36 -3.18
N TYR A 93 4.77 7.38 -2.65
CA TYR A 93 6.06 7.84 -3.15
C TYR A 93 7.19 7.26 -2.29
N ALA A 94 8.02 6.42 -2.88
CA ALA A 94 9.17 5.82 -2.20
C ALA A 94 10.44 6.66 -2.34
N THR A 95 11.40 6.40 -1.47
CA THR A 95 12.79 6.87 -1.59
C THR A 95 13.73 5.69 -1.86
N GLN A 96 14.99 5.96 -2.18
CA GLN A 96 15.99 4.91 -2.43
C GLN A 96 16.26 4.06 -1.18
N ALA A 97 16.04 4.64 0.01
CA ALA A 97 16.21 3.94 1.27
C ALA A 97 15.06 2.97 1.57
N ALA A 98 13.89 3.16 0.96
CA ALA A 98 12.76 2.28 1.11
C ALA A 98 12.92 1.04 0.23
N LYS A 99 12.88 -0.16 0.84
CA LYS A 99 12.89 -1.42 0.09
C LYS A 99 11.67 -1.54 -0.83
N ASN A 100 10.49 -1.20 -0.30
CA ASN A 100 9.22 -1.27 -1.01
C ASN A 100 8.48 0.07 -0.91
N ALA A 101 7.76 0.48 -1.95
CA ALA A 101 6.86 1.64 -1.85
C ALA A 101 5.57 1.30 -1.08
N MET A 102 4.87 0.26 -1.53
CA MET A 102 3.67 -0.25 -0.89
C MET A 102 3.84 -1.73 -0.54
N THR A 103 3.63 -2.07 0.72
CA THR A 103 3.72 -3.43 1.24
C THR A 103 2.38 -3.87 1.79
N ILE A 104 1.84 -4.96 1.24
CA ILE A 104 0.67 -5.66 1.75
C ILE A 104 1.15 -7.03 2.20
N THR A 105 1.03 -7.39 3.48
CA THR A 105 1.62 -8.62 4.00
C THR A 105 0.72 -9.33 5.00
N ASN A 106 0.61 -10.66 4.89
CA ASN A 106 -0.23 -11.49 5.75
C ASN A 106 -1.66 -10.91 5.82
N ALA A 107 -2.27 -10.71 4.66
CA ALA A 107 -3.52 -9.97 4.54
C ALA A 107 -4.52 -10.71 3.65
N ALA A 108 -5.81 -10.50 3.87
CA ALA A 108 -6.85 -11.14 3.07
C ALA A 108 -7.97 -10.19 2.68
N ASN A 109 -8.62 -10.42 1.53
CA ASN A 109 -9.74 -9.60 1.06
C ASN A 109 -9.36 -8.11 0.97
N ILE A 110 -8.25 -7.81 0.30
CA ILE A 110 -7.73 -6.44 0.16
C ILE A 110 -8.04 -5.94 -1.25
N LEU A 111 -8.61 -4.75 -1.35
CA LEU A 111 -8.82 -4.07 -2.62
C LEU A 111 -7.94 -2.83 -2.72
N LEU A 112 -7.11 -2.77 -3.75
CA LEU A 112 -6.34 -1.60 -4.14
C LEU A 112 -6.82 -1.17 -5.51
N GLU A 113 -7.45 0.01 -5.60
CA GLU A 113 -8.05 0.50 -6.85
C GLU A 113 -7.64 1.94 -7.16
N ASP A 114 -7.35 2.19 -8.45
CA ASP A 114 -6.92 3.51 -8.95
C ASP A 114 -5.69 4.03 -8.18
N ILE A 115 -4.73 3.14 -7.93
CA ILE A 115 -3.65 3.36 -6.97
C ILE A 115 -2.31 3.57 -7.69
N ALA A 116 -1.40 4.34 -7.09
CA ALA A 116 -0.07 4.57 -7.66
C ALA A 116 1.04 4.29 -6.65
N ALA A 117 2.14 3.71 -7.13
CA ALA A 117 3.40 3.59 -6.40
C ALA A 117 4.54 4.06 -7.30
N ILE A 118 5.32 5.02 -6.82
CA ILE A 118 6.30 5.77 -7.61
C ILE A 118 7.59 5.89 -6.81
N GLY A 119 8.74 5.71 -7.47
CA GLY A 119 10.03 6.03 -6.88
C GLY A 119 11.11 4.98 -7.15
N PRO A 120 12.29 5.12 -6.52
CA PRO A 120 13.47 4.30 -6.80
C PRO A 120 13.58 3.03 -5.92
N SER A 121 12.53 2.63 -5.21
CA SER A 121 12.51 1.42 -4.36
C SER A 121 12.64 0.13 -5.18
N THR A 122 13.09 -0.96 -4.53
CA THR A 122 13.24 -2.28 -5.15
C THR A 122 11.90 -2.87 -5.61
N VAL A 123 10.82 -2.71 -4.84
CA VAL A 123 9.50 -3.20 -5.26
C VAL A 123 8.46 -2.12 -5.03
N LEU A 124 7.69 -1.76 -6.07
CA LEU A 124 6.68 -0.71 -5.93
C LEU A 124 5.44 -1.25 -5.22
N PHE A 125 4.89 -2.38 -5.67
CA PHE A 125 3.83 -3.11 -4.97
C PHE A 125 4.31 -4.51 -4.56
N ASP A 126 4.51 -4.73 -3.26
CA ASP A 126 4.87 -6.04 -2.68
C ASP A 126 3.66 -6.62 -1.94
N LEU A 127 3.01 -7.62 -2.53
CA LEU A 127 1.90 -8.37 -1.94
C LEU A 127 2.44 -9.75 -1.50
N ARG A 128 2.57 -9.97 -0.19
CA ARG A 128 3.21 -11.17 0.37
C ARG A 128 2.33 -11.92 1.36
N GLY A 129 2.11 -13.21 1.15
CA GLY A 129 1.22 -13.98 2.02
C GLY A 129 -0.21 -13.45 1.96
N CYS A 130 -0.65 -13.06 0.77
CA CYS A 130 -1.95 -12.46 0.54
C CYS A 130 -2.97 -13.49 0.05
N ASP A 131 -4.20 -13.40 0.52
CA ASP A 131 -5.31 -14.24 0.05
C ASP A 131 -6.47 -13.39 -0.45
N ASP A 132 -6.95 -13.64 -1.67
CA ASP A 132 -8.01 -12.83 -2.32
C ASP A 132 -7.73 -11.32 -2.31
N CYS A 133 -6.50 -10.94 -2.65
CA CYS A 133 -6.10 -9.53 -2.76
C CYS A 133 -6.08 -9.09 -4.22
N THR A 134 -6.67 -7.92 -4.50
CA THR A 134 -6.79 -7.37 -5.86
C THR A 134 -6.13 -6.02 -5.95
N VAL A 135 -5.19 -5.88 -6.90
CA VAL A 135 -4.75 -4.58 -7.40
C VAL A 135 -5.40 -4.36 -8.76
N ARG A 136 -6.27 -3.36 -8.88
CA ARG A 136 -6.93 -3.02 -10.15
C ARG A 136 -6.69 -1.58 -10.55
N ARG A 137 -6.32 -1.36 -11.81
CA ARG A 137 -5.96 -0.02 -12.31
C ARG A 137 -4.83 0.61 -11.50
N GLY A 138 -3.82 -0.20 -11.17
CA GLY A 138 -2.61 0.24 -10.49
C GLY A 138 -1.58 0.82 -11.45
N PHE A 139 -0.88 1.86 -11.02
CA PHE A 139 0.21 2.50 -11.75
C PHE A 139 1.52 2.39 -10.98
N ALA A 140 2.49 1.68 -11.54
CA ALA A 140 3.84 1.56 -10.98
C ALA A 140 4.83 2.32 -11.88
N ARG A 141 5.56 3.27 -11.32
CA ARG A 141 6.63 3.99 -12.04
C ARG A 141 7.93 3.98 -11.25
N TRP A 142 8.97 3.44 -11.86
CA TRP A 142 10.29 3.40 -11.25
C TRP A 142 11.13 4.63 -11.65
N GLU A 143 11.82 5.23 -10.69
CA GLU A 143 12.57 6.50 -10.88
C GLU A 143 14.09 6.35 -10.70
N GLN A 144 14.67 5.19 -11.07
CA GLN A 144 16.11 4.83 -11.14
C GLN A 144 16.73 4.24 -9.84
N GLY A 145 17.57 3.20 -9.95
CA GLY A 145 18.20 2.43 -8.85
C GLY A 145 19.07 1.27 -9.39
N THR A 146 19.74 0.48 -8.53
CA THR A 146 20.81 -0.48 -8.97
C THR A 146 20.45 -1.97 -8.90
N GLU A 147 19.25 -2.37 -8.50
CA GLU A 147 18.87 -3.76 -8.15
C GLU A 147 17.58 -4.22 -8.89
N PRO A 148 17.16 -5.51 -8.90
CA PRO A 148 16.00 -5.95 -9.68
C PRO A 148 14.69 -5.33 -9.18
N ASN A 149 13.92 -4.68 -10.07
CA ASN A 149 12.72 -3.94 -9.65
C ASN A 149 11.44 -4.56 -10.17
N TYR A 150 10.55 -4.91 -9.26
CA TYR A 150 9.20 -5.33 -9.60
C TYR A 150 8.27 -4.13 -9.51
N GLY A 151 7.56 -3.83 -10.61
CA GLY A 151 6.42 -2.93 -10.54
C GLY A 151 5.37 -3.51 -9.58
N PHE A 152 4.99 -4.76 -9.84
CA PHE A 152 4.09 -5.53 -8.99
C PHE A 152 4.66 -6.91 -8.70
N LEU A 153 4.63 -7.32 -7.45
CA LEU A 153 5.13 -8.61 -7.01
C LEU A 153 4.09 -9.31 -6.12
N LEU A 154 3.70 -10.53 -6.50
CA LEU A 154 2.94 -11.45 -5.66
C LEU A 154 3.88 -12.53 -5.11
N VAL A 155 3.98 -12.63 -3.80
CA VAL A 155 4.80 -13.63 -3.11
C VAL A 155 3.94 -14.50 -2.22
N ASN A 156 4.01 -15.83 -2.35
CA ASN A 156 3.28 -16.77 -1.47
C ASN A 156 1.78 -16.41 -1.32
N SER A 157 1.14 -15.98 -2.40
CA SER A 157 -0.21 -15.44 -2.38
C SER A 157 -1.18 -16.34 -3.15
N SER A 158 -2.41 -16.46 -2.67
CA SER A 158 -3.48 -17.27 -3.27
C SER A 158 -4.65 -16.40 -3.70
N ARG A 159 -5.31 -16.78 -4.80
CA ARG A 159 -6.51 -16.11 -5.35
C ARG A 159 -6.36 -14.59 -5.53
N SER A 160 -5.13 -14.11 -5.55
CA SER A 160 -4.79 -12.69 -5.66
C SER A 160 -4.49 -12.35 -7.11
N ARG A 161 -4.86 -11.14 -7.53
CA ARG A 161 -4.78 -10.72 -8.92
C ARG A 161 -4.32 -9.28 -9.07
N ILE A 162 -3.65 -9.03 -10.19
CA ILE A 162 -3.29 -7.71 -10.65
C ILE A 162 -3.97 -7.55 -12.02
N GLU A 163 -4.87 -6.58 -12.15
CA GLU A 163 -5.70 -6.41 -13.34
C GLU A 163 -5.72 -4.96 -13.82
N ASN A 164 -5.69 -4.76 -15.14
CA ASN A 164 -5.73 -3.43 -15.75
C ASN A 164 -4.65 -2.46 -15.22
N SER A 165 -3.51 -2.99 -14.79
CA SER A 165 -2.42 -2.23 -14.19
C SER A 165 -1.27 -2.04 -15.17
N VAL A 166 -0.48 -0.98 -14.96
CA VAL A 166 0.65 -0.63 -15.81
C VAL A 166 1.89 -0.43 -14.95
N ALA A 167 3.01 -0.98 -15.39
CA ALA A 167 4.33 -0.68 -14.86
C ALA A 167 5.17 -0.02 -15.95
N VAL A 168 5.75 1.15 -15.66
CA VAL A 168 6.58 1.92 -16.59
C VAL A 168 7.94 2.22 -16.00
N ASP A 169 8.88 2.57 -16.88
CA ASP A 169 10.25 2.98 -16.54
C ASP A 169 11.03 1.91 -15.75
N VAL A 170 10.65 0.64 -15.85
CA VAL A 170 11.38 -0.49 -15.26
C VAL A 170 12.73 -0.68 -15.99
N GLY A 171 13.86 -0.40 -15.32
CA GLY A 171 15.20 -0.43 -15.92
C GLY A 171 15.74 -1.83 -16.29
N GLY A 172 16.99 -1.90 -16.73
CA GLY A 172 17.63 -3.16 -17.12
C GLY A 172 17.61 -4.20 -16.00
N ASN A 173 17.10 -5.41 -16.28
CA ASN A 173 16.80 -6.52 -15.34
C ASN A 173 15.60 -6.33 -14.39
N SER A 174 14.70 -5.38 -14.68
CA SER A 174 13.46 -5.18 -13.92
C SER A 174 12.26 -5.88 -14.58
N PHE A 175 11.26 -6.24 -13.77
CA PHE A 175 10.03 -6.88 -14.24
C PHE A 175 8.84 -5.99 -13.94
N GLY A 176 7.95 -5.78 -14.91
CA GLY A 176 6.70 -5.07 -14.64
C GLY A 176 5.84 -5.85 -13.62
N PHE A 177 5.78 -7.16 -13.77
CA PHE A 177 4.97 -8.07 -12.96
C PHE A 177 5.77 -9.32 -12.59
N GLY A 178 5.68 -9.76 -11.34
CA GLY A 178 6.34 -10.95 -10.82
C GLY A 178 5.43 -11.79 -9.94
N ILE A 179 5.63 -13.10 -10.01
CA ILE A 179 5.05 -14.07 -9.09
C ILE A 179 6.21 -14.91 -8.55
N ALA A 180 6.30 -15.01 -7.23
CA ALA A 180 7.36 -15.75 -6.55
C ALA A 180 6.79 -16.62 -5.42
N THR A 181 7.49 -17.71 -5.16
CA THR A 181 7.32 -18.51 -3.94
C THR A 181 8.62 -18.42 -3.17
N ASN A 182 8.58 -18.02 -1.90
CA ASN A 182 9.76 -18.17 -1.06
C ASN A 182 9.82 -19.63 -0.61
N ASN A 183 10.82 -20.38 -1.08
CA ASN A 183 11.32 -21.52 -0.33
C ASN A 183 12.10 -20.92 0.83
N SER A 184 11.52 -20.96 2.03
CA SER A 184 12.24 -20.68 3.28
C SER A 184 13.51 -21.51 3.39
#